data_AF-A0A4Q7TWQ6-F1
#
_entry.id   AF-A0A4Q7TWQ6-F1
#
_cell.length_a   1.000
_cell.length_b   1.000
_cell.length_c   1.000
_cell.angle_alpha   90.00
_cell.angle_beta   90.00
_cell.angle_gamma   90.00
#
_symmetry.space_group_name_H-M   'P 1'
#
loop_
_entity.id
_entity.type
_entity.pdbx_description
1 polymer ?
#
loop_
_entity_poly.entity_id
_entity_poly.type
_entity_poly.pdbx_seq_one_letter_code
_entity_poly.pdbx_strand_id
1 'polypeptide(L)'
;MTELAYMVREDWGQHGTAMIPQSALIRDWIGDAPYLFAVTDVKKFNHDDRGADVEAAEFIAPEKTDRIVFDIRELASLERDDKVIDHAVVVLHPYEQPELETIRRAVEADSLGKLFVLIWSRYDMVRTWLDGLGALNLHTHDAVPASDPLLLAAAEKIQSEDYNGLSSGRGKDAVVQLVRAFATEGFPIDPDSWLRAYFAVGGSFHHAESIEKLVKEMKAGTRHRVKSRYRDNIVEIMREQLAAKR
;
A
#
# COMPACT_ATOMS: atom_id res chain seq x y z
N MET A 1 9.71 10.56 8.11
CA MET A 1 9.59 9.62 6.98
C MET A 1 9.83 8.22 7.47
N THR A 2 8.75 7.47 7.58
CA THR A 2 8.74 6.04 7.96
C THR A 2 9.53 5.19 6.96
N GLU A 3 10.44 4.32 7.43
CA GLU A 3 11.06 3.30 6.58
C GLU A 3 10.09 2.12 6.39
N LEU A 4 9.87 1.71 5.14
CA LEU A 4 8.88 0.70 4.78
C LEU A 4 9.55 -0.53 4.16
N ALA A 5 9.16 -1.71 4.63
CA ALA A 5 9.53 -2.97 4.01
C ALA A 5 8.37 -3.96 4.04
N TYR A 6 8.43 -4.96 3.16
CA TYR A 6 7.44 -6.02 3.13
C TYR A 6 8.02 -7.34 2.64
N MET A 7 7.29 -8.41 2.92
CA MET A 7 7.49 -9.71 2.31
C MET A 7 6.13 -10.33 2.08
N VAL A 8 5.99 -11.10 0.99
CA VAL A 8 4.76 -11.84 0.71
C VAL A 8 4.88 -13.23 1.36
N ARG A 9 3.80 -13.73 1.96
CA ARG A 9 3.78 -15.00 2.71
C ARG A 9 4.26 -16.18 1.88
N GLU A 10 3.90 -16.24 0.59
CA GLU A 10 4.38 -17.30 -0.30
C GLU A 10 5.91 -17.26 -0.47
N ASP A 11 6.51 -16.08 -0.49
CA ASP A 11 7.96 -15.88 -0.63
C ASP A 11 8.69 -16.10 0.70
N TRP A 12 8.05 -15.78 1.83
CA TRP A 12 8.53 -16.10 3.18
C TRP A 12 8.53 -17.61 3.43
N GLY A 13 7.45 -18.29 3.07
CA GLY A 13 7.25 -19.70 3.33
C GLY A 13 8.02 -20.61 2.38
N GLN A 14 8.09 -20.28 1.08
CA GLN A 14 8.61 -21.14 -0.01
C GLN A 14 8.23 -22.63 0.20
N HIS A 15 6.92 -22.90 0.28
CA HIS A 15 6.38 -24.24 0.56
C HIS A 15 6.86 -24.85 1.90
N GLY A 16 7.11 -24.01 2.90
CA GLY A 16 7.51 -24.42 4.26
C GLY A 16 9.02 -24.64 4.46
N THR A 17 9.85 -24.29 3.48
CA THR A 17 11.30 -24.58 3.52
C THR A 17 12.15 -23.36 3.87
N ALA A 18 11.61 -22.14 3.75
CA ALA A 18 12.40 -20.91 3.86
C ALA A 18 12.04 -20.03 5.07
N MET A 19 11.09 -20.43 5.92
CA MET A 19 10.61 -19.60 7.04
C MET A 19 11.75 -19.17 7.98
N ILE A 20 12.70 -20.05 8.29
CA ILE A 20 13.86 -19.73 9.13
C ILE A 20 14.77 -18.67 8.48
N PRO A 21 15.34 -18.91 7.27
CA PRO A 21 16.23 -17.93 6.64
C PRO A 21 15.51 -16.62 6.28
N GLN A 22 14.26 -16.66 5.82
CA GLN A 22 13.50 -15.44 5.50
C GLN A 22 13.18 -14.63 6.75
N SER A 23 12.86 -15.29 7.87
CA SER A 23 12.67 -14.57 9.14
C SER A 23 13.95 -13.99 9.71
N ALA A 24 15.12 -14.54 9.36
CA ALA A 24 16.40 -13.91 9.69
C ALA A 24 16.61 -12.60 8.94
N LEU A 25 16.21 -12.52 7.66
CA LEU A 25 16.23 -11.26 6.90
C LEU A 25 15.27 -10.22 7.49
N ILE A 26 14.08 -10.66 7.91
CA ILE A 26 13.11 -9.78 8.59
C ILE A 26 13.72 -9.25 9.88
N ARG A 27 14.32 -10.11 10.72
CA ARG A 27 15.01 -9.70 11.96
C ARG A 27 16.12 -8.68 11.73
N ASP A 28 16.99 -8.94 10.75
CA ASP A 28 18.10 -8.04 10.42
C ASP A 28 17.60 -6.63 10.05
N TRP A 29 16.47 -6.55 9.34
CA TRP A 29 15.88 -5.27 8.94
C TRP A 29 15.14 -4.54 10.09
N ILE A 30 14.33 -5.27 10.88
CA ILE A 30 13.54 -4.68 11.99
C ILE A 30 14.42 -4.28 13.19
N GLY A 31 15.57 -4.93 13.38
CA GLY A 31 16.51 -4.66 14.47
C GLY A 31 16.24 -5.47 15.74
N ASP A 32 16.71 -4.95 16.88
CA ASP A 32 16.69 -5.65 18.16
C ASP A 32 15.33 -5.57 18.88
N ALA A 33 15.12 -6.51 19.81
CA ALA A 33 13.95 -6.58 20.68
C ALA A 33 13.74 -5.30 21.52
N PRO A 34 12.49 -4.97 21.94
CA PRO A 34 11.27 -5.74 21.75
C PRO A 34 10.70 -5.66 20.32
N TYR A 35 10.15 -6.77 19.85
CA TYR A 35 9.46 -6.88 18.57
C TYR A 35 7.97 -6.53 18.73
N LEU A 36 7.55 -5.46 18.06
CA LEU A 36 6.19 -4.95 18.12
C LEU A 36 5.35 -5.59 17.00
N PHE A 37 4.43 -6.48 17.33
CA PHE A 37 3.53 -7.14 16.38
C PHE A 37 2.13 -6.53 16.43
N ALA A 38 1.69 -5.98 15.31
CA ALA A 38 0.34 -5.52 15.08
C ALA A 38 -0.46 -6.60 14.32
N VAL A 39 -1.55 -7.09 14.92
CA VAL A 39 -2.38 -8.15 14.35
C VAL A 39 -3.84 -7.74 14.27
N THR A 40 -4.63 -8.44 13.44
CA THR A 40 -6.05 -8.16 13.21
C THR A 40 -6.94 -8.53 14.40
N ASP A 41 -6.57 -9.59 15.14
CA ASP A 41 -7.29 -10.04 16.33
C ASP A 41 -6.32 -10.62 17.37
N VAL A 42 -6.06 -9.84 18.42
CA VAL A 42 -5.17 -10.22 19.53
C VAL A 42 -5.70 -11.43 20.31
N LYS A 43 -7.02 -11.61 20.40
CA LYS A 43 -7.60 -12.77 21.10
C LYS A 43 -7.35 -14.04 20.31
N LYS A 44 -7.56 -13.99 19.00
CA LYS A 44 -7.26 -15.11 18.10
C LYS A 44 -5.77 -15.45 18.10
N PHE A 45 -4.91 -14.44 18.10
CA PHE A 45 -3.46 -14.63 18.19
C PHE A 45 -3.02 -15.35 19.48
N ASN A 46 -3.71 -15.10 20.59
CA ASN A 46 -3.38 -15.71 21.88
C ASN A 46 -4.06 -17.08 22.12
N HIS A 47 -4.90 -17.56 21.20
CA HIS A 47 -5.54 -18.86 21.32
C HIS A 47 -4.55 -20.00 20.99
N ASP A 48 -4.78 -21.21 21.51
CA ASP A 48 -3.92 -22.38 21.25
C ASP A 48 -3.99 -22.88 19.79
N ASP A 49 -4.89 -22.32 18.99
CA ASP A 49 -4.96 -22.59 17.56
C ASP A 49 -3.82 -21.86 16.84
N ARG A 50 -2.90 -22.63 16.27
CA ARG A 50 -1.73 -22.13 15.52
C ARG A 50 -2.15 -21.45 14.21
N GLY A 51 -2.63 -20.22 14.33
CA GLY A 51 -2.88 -19.34 13.18
C GLY A 51 -1.58 -18.96 12.48
N ALA A 52 -1.69 -18.55 11.22
CA ALA A 52 -0.54 -18.14 10.41
C ALA A 52 0.21 -16.94 11.01
N ASP A 53 -0.48 -16.02 11.69
CA ASP A 53 0.15 -14.90 12.39
C ASP A 53 1.04 -15.39 13.54
N VAL A 54 0.56 -16.36 14.31
CA VAL A 54 1.32 -16.95 15.43
C VAL A 54 2.56 -17.67 14.89
N GLU A 55 2.41 -18.46 13.83
CA GLU A 55 3.53 -19.12 13.16
C GLU A 55 4.58 -18.12 12.68
N ALA A 56 4.16 -17.06 11.96
CA ALA A 56 5.07 -16.03 11.49
C ALA A 56 5.81 -15.33 12.65
N ALA A 57 5.08 -14.95 13.71
CA ALA A 57 5.67 -14.33 14.88
C ALA A 57 6.67 -15.25 15.61
N GLU A 58 6.40 -16.56 15.65
CA GLU A 58 7.32 -17.55 16.24
C GLU A 58 8.63 -17.69 15.45
N PHE A 59 8.58 -17.60 14.11
CA PHE A 59 9.81 -17.63 13.32
C PHE A 59 10.56 -16.30 13.34
N ILE A 60 9.85 -15.16 13.38
CA ILE A 60 10.46 -13.82 13.42
C ILE A 60 11.09 -13.57 14.79
N ALA A 61 10.38 -13.83 15.88
CA ALA A 61 10.84 -13.59 17.25
C ALA A 61 10.68 -14.87 18.11
N PRO A 62 11.61 -15.83 18.07
CA PRO A 62 11.43 -17.13 18.72
C PRO A 62 11.10 -17.06 20.22
N GLU A 63 11.68 -16.12 20.95
CA GLU A 63 11.40 -15.93 22.38
C GLU A 63 10.11 -15.12 22.59
N LYS A 64 9.15 -15.71 23.31
CA LYS A 64 7.84 -15.06 23.56
C LYS A 64 7.97 -13.79 24.41
N THR A 65 8.98 -13.72 25.28
CA THR A 65 9.25 -12.55 26.15
C THR A 65 9.67 -11.31 25.36
N ASP A 66 10.15 -11.50 24.13
CA ASP A 66 10.64 -10.41 23.29
C ASP A 66 9.52 -9.82 22.43
N ARG A 67 8.30 -10.39 22.48
CA ARG A 67 7.16 -10.00 21.66
C ARG A 67 6.20 -9.12 22.45
N ILE A 68 5.83 -8.00 21.85
CA ILE A 68 4.69 -7.18 22.28
C ILE A 68 3.65 -7.26 21.17
N VAL A 69 2.46 -7.78 21.48
CA VAL A 69 1.39 -7.98 20.50
C VAL A 69 0.22 -7.08 20.83
N PHE A 70 -0.29 -6.35 19.84
CA PHE A 70 -1.40 -5.43 19.98
C PHE A 70 -2.28 -5.42 18.71
N ASP A 71 -3.47 -4.84 18.81
CA ASP A 71 -4.42 -4.77 17.69
C ASP A 71 -3.99 -3.68 16.71
N ILE A 72 -4.03 -3.94 15.40
CA ILE A 72 -3.68 -2.95 14.36
C ILE A 72 -4.44 -1.63 14.57
N ARG A 73 -5.68 -1.67 15.07
CA ARG A 73 -6.51 -0.49 15.34
C ARG A 73 -5.91 0.43 16.40
N GLU A 74 -5.04 -0.09 17.27
CA GLU A 74 -4.32 0.71 18.27
C GLU A 74 -3.28 1.64 17.63
N LEU A 75 -2.84 1.38 16.40
CA LEU A 75 -1.98 2.33 15.66
C LEU A 75 -2.67 3.69 15.47
N ALA A 76 -3.99 3.74 15.37
CA ALA A 76 -4.75 4.99 15.28
C ALA A 76 -4.68 5.84 16.55
N SER A 77 -4.30 5.27 17.69
CA SER A 77 -4.08 6.03 18.92
C SER A 77 -2.77 6.82 18.88
N LEU A 78 -1.78 6.37 18.10
CA LEU A 78 -0.48 7.02 17.96
C LEU A 78 -0.59 8.36 17.24
N GLU A 79 -1.50 8.44 16.25
CA GLU A 79 -1.83 9.68 15.53
C GLU A 79 -2.25 10.81 16.47
N ARG A 80 -2.85 10.50 17.62
CA ARG A 80 -3.39 11.50 18.56
C ARG A 80 -2.38 12.02 19.58
N ASP A 81 -1.29 11.29 19.77
CA ASP A 81 -0.36 11.51 20.87
C ASP A 81 0.92 12.25 20.44
N ASP A 82 1.08 12.58 19.15
CA ASP A 82 2.31 13.13 18.53
C ASP A 82 3.57 12.31 18.90
N LYS A 83 3.40 11.02 19.19
CA LYS A 83 4.48 10.10 19.58
C LYS A 83 4.90 9.28 18.38
N VAL A 84 6.20 9.29 18.10
CA VAL A 84 6.83 8.38 17.15
C VAL A 84 7.23 7.11 17.87
N ILE A 85 6.87 5.95 17.32
CA ILE A 85 7.43 4.67 17.77
C ILE A 85 8.79 4.49 17.09
N ASP A 86 9.86 4.53 17.89
CA ASP A 86 11.23 4.33 17.40
C ASP A 86 11.53 2.87 17.04
N HIS A 87 10.82 1.92 17.64
CA HIS A 87 10.92 0.50 17.32
C HIS A 87 10.18 0.13 16.03
N ALA A 88 10.68 -0.86 15.30
CA ALA A 88 10.00 -1.38 14.12
C ALA A 88 8.68 -2.07 14.50
N VAL A 89 7.61 -1.71 13.79
CA VAL A 89 6.31 -2.39 13.89
C VAL A 89 6.20 -3.43 12.77
N VAL A 90 5.84 -4.66 13.15
CA VAL A 90 5.56 -5.79 12.26
C VAL A 90 4.06 -5.98 12.16
N VAL A 91 3.48 -5.72 11.00
CA VAL A 91 2.07 -6.00 10.72
C VAL A 91 1.95 -7.37 10.05
N LEU A 92 1.14 -8.25 10.63
CA LEU A 92 0.93 -9.60 10.09
C LEU A 92 -0.39 -9.69 9.34
N HIS A 93 -0.28 -10.02 8.05
CA HIS A 93 -1.38 -10.36 7.13
C HIS A 93 -2.59 -9.41 7.21
N PRO A 94 -2.38 -8.07 7.07
CA PRO A 94 -3.50 -7.13 7.11
C PRO A 94 -4.36 -7.32 5.85
N TYR A 95 -5.68 -7.40 6.01
CA TYR A 95 -6.57 -7.69 4.89
C TYR A 95 -7.84 -6.85 4.88
N GLU A 96 -8.32 -6.37 6.03
CA GLU A 96 -9.55 -5.57 6.05
C GLU A 96 -9.24 -4.11 5.71
N GLN A 97 -10.10 -3.51 4.90
CA GLN A 97 -9.97 -2.10 4.53
C GLN A 97 -9.77 -1.14 5.72
N PRO A 98 -10.50 -1.26 6.86
CA PRO A 98 -10.25 -0.42 8.03
C PRO A 98 -8.84 -0.56 8.62
N GLU A 99 -8.24 -1.75 8.55
CA GLU A 99 -6.88 -2.02 9.02
C GLU A 99 -5.87 -1.36 8.09
N LEU A 100 -6.05 -1.55 6.78
CA LEU A 100 -5.21 -0.92 5.76
C LEU A 100 -5.24 0.61 5.85
N GLU A 101 -6.41 1.20 6.06
CA GLU A 101 -6.55 2.64 6.31
C GLU A 101 -5.86 3.08 7.60
N THR A 102 -5.91 2.27 8.65
CA THR A 102 -5.24 2.57 9.92
C THR A 102 -3.72 2.60 9.74
N ILE A 103 -3.17 1.61 9.04
CA ILE A 103 -1.73 1.54 8.73
C ILE A 103 -1.32 2.73 7.86
N ARG A 104 -2.08 3.05 6.80
CA ARG A 104 -1.81 4.19 5.92
C ARG A 104 -1.72 5.49 6.70
N ARG A 105 -2.69 5.77 7.57
CA ARG A 105 -2.71 6.99 8.38
C ARG A 105 -1.52 7.08 9.33
N ALA A 106 -1.12 5.98 9.97
CA ALA A 106 0.05 5.95 10.83
C ALA A 106 1.35 6.27 10.07
N VAL A 107 1.48 5.78 8.84
CA VAL A 107 2.63 6.09 7.95
C VAL A 107 2.60 7.55 7.50
N GLU A 108 1.44 8.07 7.08
CA GLU A 108 1.30 9.47 6.62
C GLU A 108 1.51 10.48 7.75
N ALA A 109 1.12 10.14 8.98
CA ALA A 109 1.36 10.94 10.16
C ALA A 109 2.80 10.85 10.68
N ASP A 110 3.69 10.12 9.98
CA ASP A 110 5.08 9.88 10.39
C ASP A 110 5.19 9.37 11.84
N SER A 111 4.18 8.62 12.30
CA SER A 111 4.09 8.13 13.69
C SER A 111 4.95 6.88 13.93
N LEU A 112 5.58 6.34 12.88
CA LEU A 112 6.37 5.12 12.91
C LEU A 112 7.78 5.39 12.37
N GLY A 113 8.81 4.92 13.07
CA GLY A 113 10.18 4.93 12.54
C GLY A 113 10.34 3.91 11.42
N LYS A 114 9.93 2.66 11.67
CA LYS A 114 9.99 1.55 10.71
C LYS A 114 8.71 0.73 10.74
N LEU A 115 8.25 0.30 9.56
CA LEU A 115 7.12 -0.59 9.38
C LEU A 115 7.47 -1.74 8.44
N PHE A 116 7.35 -2.97 8.94
CA PHE A 116 7.40 -4.18 8.12
C PHE A 116 5.99 -4.78 7.99
N VAL A 117 5.61 -5.18 6.78
CA VAL A 117 4.33 -5.85 6.51
C VAL A 117 4.56 -7.25 5.93
N LEU A 118 4.06 -8.29 6.60
CA LEU A 118 3.96 -9.63 6.02
C LEU A 118 2.60 -9.76 5.31
N ILE A 119 2.62 -9.77 3.98
CA ILE A 119 1.43 -9.73 3.13
C ILE A 119 0.91 -11.15 2.90
N TRP A 120 -0.40 -11.37 2.98
CA TRP A 120 -0.98 -12.70 2.81
C TRP A 120 -0.81 -13.25 1.39
N SER A 121 -1.09 -12.44 0.38
CA SER A 121 -0.96 -12.81 -1.02
C SER A 121 -0.33 -11.70 -1.86
N ARG A 122 0.41 -12.10 -2.90
CA ARG A 122 1.00 -11.20 -3.90
C ARG A 122 0.00 -10.29 -4.63
N TYR A 123 -1.30 -10.60 -4.54
CA TYR A 123 -2.39 -9.88 -5.21
C TYR A 123 -3.11 -8.89 -4.28
N ASP A 124 -2.73 -8.82 -3.00
CA ASP A 124 -3.38 -7.93 -2.04
C ASP A 124 -3.03 -6.47 -2.31
N MET A 125 -4.04 -5.59 -2.22
CA MET A 125 -3.90 -4.15 -2.51
C MET A 125 -2.83 -3.46 -1.65
N VAL A 126 -2.60 -3.95 -0.43
CA VAL A 126 -1.56 -3.44 0.48
C VAL A 126 -0.17 -3.50 -0.15
N ARG A 127 0.10 -4.51 -0.98
CA ARG A 127 1.36 -4.60 -1.74
C ARG A 127 1.49 -3.43 -2.70
N THR A 128 0.45 -3.16 -3.50
CA THR A 128 0.44 -2.06 -4.47
C THR A 128 0.58 -0.70 -3.79
N TRP A 129 0.00 -0.54 -2.60
CA TRP A 129 0.20 0.64 -1.76
C TRP A 129 1.67 0.78 -1.30
N LEU A 130 2.25 -0.29 -0.74
CA LEU A 130 3.67 -0.32 -0.33
C LEU A 130 4.62 -0.05 -1.51
N ASP A 131 4.37 -0.67 -2.67
CA ASP A 131 5.12 -0.43 -3.90
C ASP A 131 4.99 1.03 -4.37
N GLY A 132 3.81 1.65 -4.20
CA GLY A 132 3.57 3.07 -4.50
C GLY A 132 4.36 4.02 -3.60
N LEU A 133 4.59 3.63 -2.34
CA LEU A 133 5.41 4.37 -1.37
C LEU A 133 6.92 4.05 -1.48
N GLY A 134 7.32 3.14 -2.37
CA GLY A 134 8.73 2.75 -2.54
C GLY A 134 9.25 1.84 -1.42
N ALA A 135 8.38 1.05 -0.79
CA ALA A 135 8.79 0.09 0.22
C ALA A 135 9.75 -0.97 -0.33
N LEU A 136 10.67 -1.44 0.50
CA LEU A 136 11.64 -2.48 0.16
C LEU A 136 10.99 -3.86 0.23
N ASN A 137 11.00 -4.62 -0.87
CA ASN A 137 10.68 -6.04 -0.81
C ASN A 137 11.89 -6.80 -0.24
N LEU A 138 11.78 -7.31 0.99
CA LEU A 138 12.90 -8.00 1.65
C LEU A 138 13.26 -9.34 1.00
N HIS A 139 12.36 -9.94 0.22
CA HIS A 139 12.67 -11.18 -0.49
C HIS A 139 13.57 -10.93 -1.70
N THR A 140 13.29 -9.87 -2.47
CA THR A 140 14.07 -9.53 -3.67
C THR A 140 15.18 -8.52 -3.41
N HIS A 141 15.18 -7.86 -2.25
CA HIS A 141 16.04 -6.73 -1.89
C HIS A 141 15.90 -5.51 -2.82
N ASP A 142 14.73 -5.37 -3.44
CA ASP A 142 14.45 -4.29 -4.40
C ASP A 142 13.19 -3.52 -4.01
N ALA A 143 13.20 -2.23 -4.28
CA ALA A 143 12.01 -1.39 -4.29
C ALA A 143 11.53 -1.20 -5.74
N VAL A 144 10.22 -1.13 -5.93
CA VAL A 144 9.66 -0.82 -7.24
C VAL A 144 10.01 0.62 -7.61
N PRO A 145 10.43 0.91 -8.87
CA PRO A 145 10.74 2.28 -9.29
C PRO A 145 9.55 3.23 -9.09
N ALA A 146 9.87 4.46 -8.69
CA ALA A 146 8.90 5.53 -8.54
C ALA A 146 8.09 5.74 -9.83
N SER A 147 6.82 6.11 -9.65
CA SER A 147 5.91 6.36 -10.76
C SER A 147 6.38 7.55 -11.61
N ASP A 148 6.05 7.51 -12.90
CA ASP A 148 6.34 8.62 -13.83
C ASP A 148 5.72 9.93 -13.29
N PRO A 149 6.47 11.06 -13.25
CA PRO A 149 5.97 12.34 -12.73
C PRO A 149 4.67 12.84 -13.41
N LEU A 150 4.47 12.53 -14.69
CA LEU A 150 3.26 12.86 -15.42
C LEU A 150 2.08 12.01 -14.94
N LEU A 151 2.31 10.73 -14.65
CA LEU A 151 1.30 9.85 -14.08
C LEU A 151 0.94 10.26 -12.64
N LEU A 152 1.92 10.69 -11.84
CA LEU A 152 1.69 11.27 -10.52
C LEU A 152 0.80 12.52 -10.59
N ALA A 153 1.08 13.44 -11.51
CA ALA A 153 0.25 14.64 -11.70
C ALA A 153 -1.20 14.31 -12.12
N ALA A 154 -1.40 13.25 -12.90
CA ALA A 154 -2.74 12.75 -13.21
C ALA A 154 -3.41 12.11 -11.98
N ALA A 155 -2.65 11.33 -11.20
CA ALA A 155 -3.12 10.74 -9.97
C ALA A 155 -3.52 11.79 -8.93
N GLU A 156 -2.78 12.90 -8.79
CA GLU A 156 -3.16 14.04 -7.94
C GLU A 156 -4.53 14.61 -8.34
N LYS A 157 -4.79 14.74 -9.64
CA LYS A 157 -6.12 15.18 -10.12
C LYS A 157 -7.20 14.16 -9.80
N ILE A 158 -6.91 12.87 -9.82
CA ILE A 158 -7.87 11.81 -9.42
C ILE A 158 -8.12 11.88 -7.91
N GLN A 159 -7.08 11.97 -7.09
CA GLN A 159 -7.16 12.07 -5.63
C GLN A 159 -7.95 13.31 -5.20
N SER A 160 -7.79 14.43 -5.92
CA SER A 160 -8.58 15.62 -5.67
C SER A 160 -10.08 15.43 -5.90
N GLU A 161 -10.51 14.31 -6.50
CA GLU A 161 -11.92 13.95 -6.70
C GLU A 161 -12.46 12.93 -5.69
N ASP A 162 -11.67 12.50 -4.70
CA ASP A 162 -12.08 11.53 -3.69
C ASP A 162 -13.39 11.95 -2.99
N TYR A 163 -13.53 13.24 -2.66
CA TYR A 163 -14.76 13.78 -2.05
C TYR A 163 -16.02 13.67 -2.93
N ASN A 164 -15.87 13.52 -4.24
CA ASN A 164 -16.97 13.29 -5.18
C ASN A 164 -17.30 11.79 -5.34
N GLY A 165 -16.46 10.90 -4.83
CA GLY A 165 -16.47 9.47 -5.10
C GLY A 165 -15.95 9.12 -6.50
N LEU A 166 -15.17 8.04 -6.59
CA LEU A 166 -14.52 7.62 -7.84
C LEU A 166 -15.30 6.57 -8.64
N SER A 167 -16.32 5.94 -8.04
CA SER A 167 -17.13 4.89 -8.68
C SER A 167 -18.20 5.45 -9.63
N SER A 168 -18.57 6.73 -9.49
CA SER A 168 -19.62 7.36 -10.28
C SER A 168 -19.41 8.88 -10.45
N GLY A 169 -20.29 9.52 -11.23
CA GLY A 169 -20.31 10.97 -11.37
C GLY A 169 -18.98 11.58 -11.80
N ARG A 170 -18.60 12.67 -11.13
CA ARG A 170 -17.44 13.52 -11.47
C ARG A 170 -16.10 12.82 -11.28
N GLY A 171 -15.94 12.00 -10.24
CA GLY A 171 -14.70 11.27 -9.99
C GLY A 171 -14.49 10.15 -10.99
N LYS A 172 -15.53 9.37 -11.30
CA LYS A 172 -15.48 8.39 -12.40
C LYS A 172 -15.11 9.02 -13.74
N ASP A 173 -15.78 10.14 -14.06
CA ASP A 173 -15.51 10.87 -15.31
C ASP A 173 -14.04 11.31 -15.39
N ALA A 174 -13.45 11.72 -14.25
CA ALA A 174 -12.04 12.10 -14.16
C ALA A 174 -11.11 10.91 -14.39
N VAL A 175 -11.29 9.81 -13.66
CA VAL A 175 -10.47 8.58 -13.79
C VAL A 175 -10.47 8.10 -15.25
N VAL A 176 -11.66 7.89 -15.83
CA VAL A 176 -11.78 7.35 -17.19
C VAL A 176 -11.17 8.26 -18.25
N GLN A 177 -11.36 9.59 -18.14
CA GLN A 177 -10.81 10.52 -19.12
C GLN A 177 -9.29 10.61 -19.05
N LEU A 178 -8.73 10.63 -17.84
CA LEU A 178 -7.27 10.68 -17.67
C LEU A 178 -6.62 9.39 -18.18
N VAL A 179 -7.16 8.22 -17.82
CA VAL A 179 -6.66 6.93 -18.31
C VAL A 179 -6.72 6.87 -19.84
N ARG A 180 -7.79 7.37 -20.48
CA ARG A 180 -7.88 7.44 -21.95
C ARG A 180 -6.86 8.37 -22.57
N ALA A 181 -6.74 9.59 -22.04
CA ALA A 181 -5.83 10.59 -22.58
C ALA A 181 -4.37 10.10 -22.50
N PHE A 182 -3.99 9.47 -21.39
CA PHE A 182 -2.68 8.85 -21.22
C PHE A 182 -2.47 7.64 -22.14
N ALA A 183 -3.50 6.81 -22.35
CA ALA A 183 -3.42 5.71 -23.29
C ALA A 183 -3.18 6.17 -24.74
N THR A 184 -3.76 7.30 -25.15
CA THR A 184 -3.49 7.91 -26.46
C THR A 184 -2.03 8.36 -26.61
N GLU A 185 -1.38 8.73 -25.52
CA GLU A 185 0.04 9.12 -25.45
C GLU A 185 0.97 7.91 -25.24
N GLY A 186 0.45 6.67 -25.28
CA GLY A 186 1.23 5.44 -25.21
C GLY A 186 1.42 4.86 -23.80
N PHE A 187 0.82 5.44 -22.77
CA PHE A 187 0.84 4.84 -21.42
C PHE A 187 -0.05 3.59 -21.36
N PRO A 188 0.33 2.54 -20.63
CA PRO A 188 -0.47 1.34 -20.52
C PRO A 188 -1.75 1.58 -19.70
N ILE A 189 -2.86 0.96 -20.12
CA ILE A 189 -4.06 0.82 -19.30
C ILE A 189 -3.82 -0.34 -18.34
N ASP A 190 -3.10 -0.06 -17.26
CA ASP A 190 -2.64 -1.06 -16.30
C ASP A 190 -3.00 -0.69 -14.85
N PRO A 191 -3.83 -1.49 -14.15
CA PRO A 191 -4.29 -1.17 -12.80
C PRO A 191 -3.16 -0.87 -11.81
N ASP A 192 -2.13 -1.72 -11.76
CA ASP A 192 -1.04 -1.57 -10.79
C ASP A 192 -0.29 -0.26 -10.97
N SER A 193 -0.06 0.14 -12.21
CA SER A 193 0.61 1.42 -12.52
C SER A 193 -0.21 2.63 -12.07
N TRP A 194 -1.52 2.62 -12.31
CA TRP A 194 -2.41 3.71 -11.87
C TRP A 194 -2.61 3.75 -10.35
N LEU A 195 -2.73 2.58 -9.71
CA LEU A 195 -2.89 2.46 -8.28
C LEU A 195 -1.64 2.86 -7.52
N ARG A 196 -0.44 2.45 -7.98
CA ARG A 196 0.83 2.91 -7.37
C ARG A 196 0.96 4.42 -7.42
N ALA A 197 0.64 5.04 -8.56
CA ALA A 197 0.65 6.50 -8.67
C ALA A 197 -0.40 7.16 -7.77
N TYR A 198 -1.60 6.58 -7.67
CA TYR A 198 -2.67 7.06 -6.78
C TYR A 198 -2.28 6.97 -5.30
N PHE A 199 -1.67 5.87 -4.86
CA PHE A 199 -1.19 5.73 -3.50
C PHE A 199 0.00 6.64 -3.19
N ALA A 200 0.92 6.83 -4.14
CA ALA A 200 2.07 7.73 -3.99
C ALA A 200 1.66 9.20 -3.74
N VAL A 201 0.44 9.59 -4.13
CA VAL A 201 -0.11 10.94 -3.90
C VAL A 201 -1.08 11.00 -2.72
N GLY A 202 -1.09 9.98 -1.85
CA GLY A 202 -1.92 9.93 -0.64
C GLY A 202 -3.36 9.43 -0.87
N GLY A 203 -3.58 8.63 -1.92
CA GLY A 203 -4.86 8.00 -2.18
C GLY A 203 -5.27 6.98 -1.12
N SER A 204 -6.58 6.80 -0.92
CA SER A 204 -7.14 5.86 0.07
C SER A 204 -7.42 4.47 -0.53
N PHE A 205 -7.36 3.42 0.29
CA PHE A 205 -7.78 2.07 -0.11
C PHE A 205 -9.25 2.02 -0.53
N HIS A 206 -10.10 2.83 0.10
CA HIS A 206 -11.52 2.91 -0.25
C HIS A 206 -11.77 3.33 -1.70
N HIS A 207 -11.06 4.35 -2.16
CA HIS A 207 -11.22 4.85 -3.52
C HIS A 207 -10.36 4.07 -4.54
N ALA A 208 -9.25 3.47 -4.10
CA ALA A 208 -8.41 2.60 -4.92
C ALA A 208 -9.18 1.44 -5.56
N GLU A 209 -10.08 0.77 -4.83
CA GLU A 209 -10.92 -0.31 -5.39
C GLU A 209 -11.76 0.15 -6.60
N SER A 210 -12.24 1.39 -6.57
CA SER A 210 -13.00 1.96 -7.69
C SER A 210 -12.12 2.23 -8.90
N ILE A 211 -10.90 2.74 -8.69
CA ILE A 211 -9.91 2.95 -9.76
C ILE A 211 -9.52 1.61 -10.37
N GLU A 212 -9.18 0.63 -9.53
CA GLU A 212 -8.80 -0.72 -9.94
C GLU A 212 -9.85 -1.33 -10.86
N LYS A 213 -11.12 -1.30 -10.43
CA LYS A 213 -12.24 -1.82 -11.20
C LYS A 213 -12.35 -1.11 -12.55
N LEU A 214 -12.36 0.21 -12.57
CA LEU A 214 -12.51 0.98 -13.81
C LEU A 214 -11.37 0.72 -14.79
N VAL A 215 -10.12 0.70 -14.31
CA VAL A 215 -8.96 0.45 -15.16
C VAL A 215 -8.96 -1.00 -15.66
N LYS A 216 -9.34 -1.99 -14.85
CA LYS A 216 -9.55 -3.39 -15.28
C LYS A 216 -10.60 -3.50 -16.38
N GLU A 217 -11.76 -2.85 -16.19
CA GLU A 217 -12.84 -2.82 -17.19
C GLU A 217 -12.35 -2.18 -18.49
N MET A 218 -11.61 -1.07 -18.42
CA MET A 218 -11.03 -0.40 -19.59
C MET A 218 -9.96 -1.24 -20.28
N LYS A 219 -9.09 -1.93 -19.53
CA LYS A 219 -8.08 -2.86 -20.04
C LYS A 219 -8.74 -4.01 -20.80
N ALA A 220 -9.90 -4.47 -20.33
CA ALA A 220 -10.74 -5.46 -21.00
C ALA A 220 -11.53 -4.91 -22.22
N GLY A 221 -11.37 -3.64 -22.58
CA GLY A 221 -12.00 -3.01 -23.74
C GLY A 221 -13.34 -2.33 -23.46
N THR A 222 -13.76 -2.23 -22.18
CA THR A 222 -15.02 -1.58 -21.81
C THR A 222 -14.98 -0.08 -22.12
N ARG A 223 -15.97 0.38 -22.90
CA ARG A 223 -16.14 1.81 -23.20
C ARG A 223 -17.10 2.47 -22.21
N HIS A 224 -16.57 3.01 -21.12
CA HIS A 224 -17.37 3.84 -20.21
C HIS A 224 -17.87 5.13 -20.86
N ARG A 225 -19.16 5.43 -20.66
CA ARG A 225 -19.73 6.74 -20.99
C ARG A 225 -19.36 7.73 -19.89
N VAL A 226 -18.84 8.89 -20.29
CA VAL A 226 -18.39 9.96 -19.40
C VAL A 226 -18.76 11.32 -19.97
N LYS A 227 -18.90 12.34 -19.11
CA LYS A 227 -19.06 13.74 -19.55
C LYS A 227 -17.68 14.37 -19.71
N SER A 228 -17.45 15.09 -20.81
CA SER A 228 -16.18 15.80 -21.02
C SER A 228 -15.90 16.75 -19.84
N ARG A 229 -14.71 16.59 -19.26
CA ARG A 229 -14.24 17.32 -18.08
C ARG A 229 -12.91 17.98 -18.37
N TYR A 230 -12.02 17.24 -19.01
CA TYR A 230 -10.70 17.71 -19.38
C TYR A 230 -10.69 18.14 -20.84
N ARG A 231 -9.80 19.07 -21.18
CA ARG A 231 -9.52 19.43 -22.57
C ARG A 231 -8.84 18.25 -23.26
N ASP A 232 -9.00 18.15 -24.57
CA ASP A 232 -8.43 17.04 -25.36
C ASP A 232 -6.90 16.98 -25.25
N ASN A 233 -6.24 18.12 -25.04
CA ASN A 233 -4.79 18.22 -24.84
C ASN A 233 -4.36 18.23 -23.36
N ILE A 234 -5.13 17.62 -22.45
CA ILE A 234 -4.86 17.64 -21.01
C ILE A 234 -3.46 17.10 -20.65
N VAL A 235 -2.96 16.09 -21.36
CA VAL A 235 -1.64 15.50 -21.07
C VAL A 235 -0.51 16.50 -21.40
N GLU A 236 -0.63 17.22 -22.51
CA GLU A 236 0.30 18.29 -22.88
C GLU A 236 0.28 19.42 -21.85
N ILE A 237 -0.91 19.87 -21.43
CA ILE A 237 -1.06 20.89 -20.38
C ILE A 237 -0.37 20.44 -19.08
N MET A 238 -0.52 19.17 -18.68
CA MET A 238 0.17 18.66 -17.49
C MET A 238 1.70 18.63 -17.67
N ARG A 239 2.18 18.26 -18.86
CA ARG A 239 3.61 18.24 -19.19
C ARG A 239 4.23 19.65 -19.10
N GLU A 240 3.55 20.65 -19.65
CA GLU A 240 3.95 22.06 -19.55
C GLU A 240 3.97 22.54 -18.10
N GLN A 241 2.94 22.19 -17.31
CA GLN A 241 2.87 22.54 -15.88
C GLN A 241 4.01 21.92 -15.07
N LEU A 242 4.40 20.68 -15.36
CA LEU A 242 5.52 20.02 -14.71
C LEU A 242 6.86 20.62 -15.11
N ALA A 243 7.03 21.04 -16.37
CA ALA A 243 8.23 21.71 -16.83
C ALA A 243 8.41 23.09 -16.19
N ALA A 244 7.33 23.83 -15.96
CA ALA A 244 7.37 25.15 -15.33
C ALA A 244 7.63 25.13 -13.81
N LYS A 245 7.47 23.98 -13.15
CA LYS A 245 7.76 23.79 -11.72
C LYS A 245 9.20 23.37 -11.42
N ARG A 246 10.00 23.06 -12.46
CA ARG A 246 11.41 22.70 -12.35
C ARG A 246 12.29 23.94 -12.53
#